data_AF-A0A0C9ZGR0-F1
#
_entry.id   AF-A0A0C9ZGR0-F1
#
_cell.length_a   1.000
_cell.length_b   1.000
_cell.length_c   1.000
_cell.angle_alpha   90.00
_cell.angle_beta   90.00
_cell.angle_gamma   90.00
#
_symmetry.space_group_name_H-M   'P 1'
#
loop_
_entity.id
_entity.type
_entity.pdbx_description
1 polymer ?
#
loop_
_entity_poly.entity_id
_entity_poly.type
_entity_poly.pdbx_seq_one_letter_code
_entity_poly.pdbx_strand_id
1 'polypeptide(L)' 'LECLDRTLHDLLDVDADFGEITVLFGGDFRQTLPVVPHGSREQIVGATFCRSRLWPKLHIFHLKRNM' A
#
# COMPACT_ATOMS: atom_id res chain seq x y z
N LEU A 1 1.46 0.36 4.55
CA LEU A 1 0.58 -0.74 4.05
C LEU A 1 0.78 -2.01 4.87
N GLU A 2 2.05 -2.31 5.13
CA GLU A 2 2.61 -3.38 5.95
C GLU A 2 1.99 -3.46 7.34
N CYS A 3 1.72 -2.32 7.99
CA CYS A 3 1.05 -2.34 9.29
C CYS A 3 -0.36 -2.93 9.21
N LEU A 4 -1.13 -2.56 8.18
CA LEU A 4 -2.48 -3.11 7.97
C LEU A 4 -2.42 -4.60 7.68
N ASP A 5 -1.53 -4.99 6.77
CA ASP A 5 -1.29 -6.39 6.39
C ASP A 5 -0.90 -7.25 7.60
N ARG A 6 0.07 -6.79 8.42
CA ARG A 6 0.44 -7.46 9.68
C ARG A 6 -0.72 -7.52 10.67
N THR A 7 -1.46 -6.43 10.85
CA THR A 7 -2.61 -6.43 11.76
C THR A 7 -3.69 -7.42 11.31
N LEU A 8 -3.95 -7.57 10.01
CA LEU A 8 -4.90 -8.56 9.53
C LEU A 8 -4.39 -9.99 9.69
N HIS A 9 -3.10 -10.22 9.45
CA HIS A 9 -2.46 -11.50 9.75
C HIS A 9 -2.64 -11.85 11.24
N ASP A 10 -2.29 -10.93 12.15
CA ASP A 10 -2.37 -11.15 13.60
C ASP A 10 -3.81 -11.40 14.08
N LEU A 11 -4.80 -10.74 13.48
CA LEU A 11 -6.21 -10.87 13.86
C LEU A 11 -6.88 -12.14 13.31
N LEU A 12 -6.46 -12.59 12.13
CA LEU A 12 -7.10 -13.70 11.43
C LEU A 12 -6.37 -15.02 11.63
N ASP A 13 -5.12 -14.98 12.10
CA ASP A 13 -4.24 -16.16 12.26
C ASP A 13 -4.06 -16.93 10.93
N VAL A 14 -3.96 -16.18 9.83
CA VAL A 14 -3.78 -16.70 8.47
C VAL A 14 -2.49 -16.14 7.87
N ASP A 15 -1.57 -17.04 7.50
CA ASP A 15 -0.29 -16.71 6.85
C ASP A 15 -0.47 -16.43 5.35
N ALA A 16 -1.22 -15.36 5.06
CA ALA A 16 -1.43 -14.82 3.72
C ALA A 16 -1.42 -13.29 3.77
N ASP A 17 -1.09 -12.63 2.64
CA ASP A 17 -1.19 -11.17 2.58
C ASP A 17 -2.66 -10.75 2.87
N PHE A 18 -2.82 -9.78 3.76
CA PHE A 18 -4.10 -9.30 4.31
C PHE A 18 -5.01 -10.38 4.92
N GLY A 19 -4.45 -11.52 5.33
CA GLY A 19 -5.20 -12.65 5.90
C GLY A 19 -6.31 -13.16 4.97
N GLU A 20 -6.00 -13.32 3.67
CA GLU A 20 -6.91 -13.74 2.60
C GLU A 20 -8.10 -12.79 2.31
N ILE A 21 -8.17 -11.63 2.96
CA ILE A 21 -9.18 -10.63 2.63
C ILE A 21 -8.88 -10.06 1.24
N THR A 22 -9.90 -10.04 0.38
CA THR A 22 -9.82 -9.35 -0.91
C THR A 22 -9.78 -7.84 -0.68
N VAL A 23 -8.67 -7.20 -1.04
CA VAL A 23 -8.45 -5.75 -0.89
C VAL A 23 -8.35 -5.07 -2.26
N LEU A 24 -9.10 -3.99 -2.45
CA LEU A 24 -8.98 -3.11 -3.60
C LEU A 24 -8.37 -1.78 -3.16
N PHE A 25 -7.25 -1.40 -3.77
CA PHE A 25 -6.64 -0.08 -3.59
C PHE A 25 -7.11 0.85 -4.70
N GLY A 26 -7.52 2.07 -4.33
CA GLY A 26 -7.87 3.14 -5.24
C GLY A 26 -7.09 4.41 -4.93
N GLY A 27 -6.67 5.13 -5.97
CA GLY A 27 -5.96 6.39 -5.83
C GLY A 27 -5.18 6.77 -7.10
N ASP A 28 -4.65 7.99 -7.13
CA ASP A 28 -3.66 8.41 -8.13
C ASP A 28 -2.31 8.60 -7.42
N PHE A 29 -1.38 7.68 -7.65
CA PHE A 29 -0.05 7.70 -7.03
C PHE A 29 0.85 8.84 -7.53
N ARG A 30 0.39 9.66 -8.48
CA ARG A 30 1.02 10.92 -8.89
C ARG A 30 0.57 12.11 -8.05
N GLN A 31 -0.32 11.90 -7.08
CA GLN A 31 -0.70 12.90 -6.07
C GLN A 31 0.42 13.08 -5.02
N THR A 32 0.08 13.71 -3.89
CA THR A 32 1.00 14.02 -2.80
C THR A 32 1.63 12.76 -2.20
N LEU A 33 2.95 12.81 -1.97
CA LEU A 33 3.67 11.76 -1.24
C LEU A 33 3.17 11.66 0.22
N PRO A 34 3.39 10.52 0.89
CA PRO A 34 3.09 10.38 2.31
C PRO A 34 3.81 11.44 3.15
N VAL A 35 3.09 12.03 4.10
CA VAL A 35 3.68 12.97 5.04
C VAL A 35 4.37 12.19 6.15
N VAL A 36 5.69 12.36 6.26
CA VAL A 36 6.48 11.85 7.38
C VAL A 36 6.97 13.06 8.17
N PRO A 37 6.42 13.34 9.36
CA PRO A 37 6.83 14.50 10.17
C PRO A 37 8.32 14.45 10.47
N HIS A 38 9.04 15.54 10.18
CA HIS A 38 10.50 15.64 10.31
C HIS A 38 11.28 14.56 9.52
N GLY A 39 10.63 13.91 8.55
CA GLY A 39 11.21 12.83 7.77
C GLY A 39 12.19 13.34 6.73
N SER A 40 13.27 12.59 6.52
CA SER A 40 14.16 12.78 5.37
C SER A 40 13.44 12.41 4.08
N ARG A 41 14.01 12.83 2.95
CA ARG A 41 13.50 12.47 1.62
C ARG A 41 13.44 10.95 1.43
N GLU A 42 14.44 10.23 1.93
CA GLU A 42 14.53 8.77 1.85
C GLU A 42 13.43 8.11 2.67
N GLN A 43 13.11 8.66 3.84
CA GLN A 43 12.02 8.17 4.68
C GLN A 43 10.65 8.41 4.02
N ILE A 44 10.44 9.60 3.44
CA ILE A 44 9.21 9.92 2.71
C ILE A 44 9.04 8.99 1.50
N VAL A 45 10.07 8.84 0.68
CA VAL A 45 10.03 7.93 -0.48
C VAL A 45 9.86 6.49 -0.02
N GLY A 46 10.55 6.05 1.02
CA GLY A 46 10.44 4.72 1.60
C GLY A 46 9.03 4.39 2.13
N ALA A 47 8.29 5.39 2.59
CA ALA A 47 6.91 5.24 3.04
C ALA A 47 5.90 5.17 1.88
N THR A 48 6.31 5.43 0.63
CA THR A 48 5.40 5.37 -0.52
C THR A 48 4.89 3.96 -0.79
N PHE A 49 3.67 3.88 -1.30
CA PHE A 49 3.04 2.63 -1.66
C PHE A 49 3.85 1.83 -2.69
N CYS A 50 4.46 2.51 -3.67
CA CYS A 50 5.31 1.91 -4.70
C CYS A 50 6.63 1.30 -4.15
N ARG A 51 7.02 1.64 -2.91
CA ARG A 51 8.20 1.07 -2.23
C ARG A 51 7.85 -0.09 -1.29
N SER A 52 6.56 -0.41 -1.15
CA SER A 52 6.09 -1.53 -0.34
C SER A 52 6.55 -2.88 -0.90
N ARG A 53 6.81 -3.84 -0.01
CA ARG A 53 7.03 -5.26 -0.38
C ARG A 53 5.83 -5.88 -1.11
N LEU A 54 4.64 -5.30 -0.94
CA LEU A 54 3.40 -5.79 -1.51
C LEU A 54 3.19 -5.27 -2.94
N TRP A 55 3.85 -4.18 -3.33
CA TRP A 55 3.68 -3.56 -4.64
C TRP A 55 3.87 -4.53 -5.82
N PRO A 56 4.91 -5.39 -5.85
CA PRO A 56 5.10 -6.35 -6.94
C PRO A 56 4.02 -7.45 -7.01
N LYS A 57 3.25 -7.65 -5.94
CA LYS A 57 2.19 -8.68 -5.85
C LYS A 57 0.83 -8.19 -6.35
N LEU A 58 0.67 -6.88 -6.55
CA LEU A 58 -0.62 -6.29 -6.90
C LEU A 58 -0.94 -6.47 -8.38
N HIS A 59 -2.21 -6.73 -8.66
CA HIS A 59 -2.77 -6.55 -10.00
C HIS A 59 -3.16 -5.09 -10.21
N ILE A 60 -2.57 -4.45 -11.21
CA ILE A 60 -2.76 -3.02 -11.46
C ILE A 60 -3.79 -2.80 -12.56
N PHE A 61 -4.88 -2.10 -12.22
CA PHE A 61 -5.89 -1.64 -13.16
C PHE A 61 -5.75 -0.14 -13.37
N HIS A 62 -5.72 0.31 -14.63
CA HIS A 62 -5.57 1.72 -14.98
C HIS A 62 -6.88 2.27 -15.51
N LEU A 63 -7.43 3.28 -14.83
CA LEU A 63 -8.55 4.05 -15.35
C LEU A 63 -8.04 5.06 -16.39
N LYS A 64 -8.39 4.86 -17.67
CA LYS A 64 -7.92 5.72 -18.78
C LYS A 64 -8.90 6.83 -19.17
N ARG A 65 -10.17 6.67 -18.81
CA ARG A 65 -11.24 7.61 -19.13
C ARG A 65 -11.91 8.05 -17.83
N ASN A 66 -11.92 9.35 -17.60
CA ASN A 66 -12.73 9.98 -16.56
C ASN A 66 -14.15 10.24 -17.12
N MET A 67 -15.09 10.58 -16.23
CA MET A 67 -16.46 10.99 -16.61
C MET A 67 -16.48 12.11 -17.65
#